data_AF-A0A925RH26-F1
#
_entry.id   AF-A0A925RH26-F1
#
_cell.length_a   1.000
_cell.length_b   1.000
_cell.length_c   1.000
_cell.angle_alpha   90.00
_cell.angle_beta   90.00
_cell.angle_gamma   90.00
#
_symmetry.space_group_name_H-M   'P 1'
#
loop_
_entity.id
_entity.type
_entity.pdbx_description
1 polymer ?
#
loop_
_entity_poly.entity_id
_entity_poly.type
_entity_poly.pdbx_seq_one_letter_code
_entity_poly.pdbx_strand_id
1 'polypeptide(L)'
;MVTERKHWFQTVFQIKGSVIPSVLGRTILCGLFGVVISVLFYLGQPVAMPTLASLIPNIVLGLLLVFRTNTAYERFWEGRKCWGTLINTVRNLARQLWLAIVVSTPEARAQKIVILRMLVAFCVATKLHLRQEAINEELSALLP
;
A
#
# COMPACT_ATOMS: atom_id res chain seq x y z
N MET A 1 4.78 10.91 -12.14
CA MET A 1 4.10 9.78 -12.79
C MET A 1 3.03 10.36 -13.69
N VAL A 2 3.34 10.50 -14.98
CA VAL A 2 2.31 10.78 -15.99
C VAL A 2 1.56 9.46 -16.14
N THR A 3 0.37 9.37 -15.58
CA THR A 3 -0.48 8.20 -15.78
C THR A 3 -0.92 8.24 -17.23
N GLU A 4 -0.38 7.35 -18.08
CA GLU A 4 -1.05 7.03 -19.33
C GLU A 4 -2.52 6.75 -19.02
N ARG A 5 -3.43 7.29 -19.83
CA ARG A 5 -4.86 6.94 -19.80
C ARG A 5 -5.01 5.46 -20.18
N LYS A 6 -4.66 4.55 -19.28
CA LYS A 6 -5.13 3.17 -19.38
C LYS A 6 -6.64 3.24 -19.25
N HIS A 7 -7.36 2.72 -20.25
CA HIS A 7 -8.80 2.63 -20.22
C HIS A 7 -9.21 1.98 -18.90
N TRP A 8 -10.06 2.64 -18.11
CA TRP A 8 -10.51 2.18 -16.79
C TRP A 8 -10.95 0.71 -16.81
N PHE A 9 -11.52 0.27 -17.94
CA PHE A 9 -11.94 -1.10 -18.20
C PHE A 9 -10.80 -2.11 -18.19
N GLN A 10 -9.64 -1.77 -18.78
CA GLN A 10 -8.46 -2.64 -18.76
C GLN A 10 -7.88 -2.78 -17.34
N THR A 11 -8.08 -1.77 -16.49
CA THR A 11 -7.67 -1.81 -15.07
C THR A 11 -8.54 -2.78 -14.26
N VAL A 12 -9.83 -2.91 -14.59
CA VAL A 12 -10.75 -3.85 -13.91
C VAL A 12 -10.28 -5.30 -14.05
N PHE A 13 -9.71 -5.67 -15.20
CA PHE A 13 -9.22 -7.03 -15.47
C PHE A 13 -7.75 -7.26 -15.09
N GLN A 14 -7.10 -6.31 -14.40
CA GLN A 14 -5.73 -6.52 -13.91
C GLN A 14 -5.75 -7.40 -12.66
N ILE A 15 -5.19 -8.60 -12.77
CA ILE A 15 -5.07 -9.55 -11.66
C ILE A 15 -3.87 -9.20 -10.76
N LYS A 16 -2.79 -8.66 -11.32
CA LYS A 16 -1.58 -8.30 -10.57
C LYS A 16 -1.86 -7.15 -9.61
N GLY A 17 -1.70 -7.38 -8.32
CA GLY A 17 -1.95 -6.39 -7.26
C GLY A 17 -3.43 -6.19 -6.92
N SER A 18 -4.33 -7.03 -7.43
CA SER A 18 -5.77 -6.97 -7.14
C SER A 18 -6.12 -7.70 -5.84
N VAL A 19 -7.22 -7.28 -5.22
CA VAL A 19 -7.84 -7.93 -4.06
C VAL A 19 -8.67 -9.15 -4.49
N ILE A 20 -8.96 -9.30 -5.79
CA ILE A 20 -9.81 -10.38 -6.33
C ILE A 20 -9.34 -11.77 -5.88
N PRO A 21 -8.05 -12.16 -6.03
CA PRO A 21 -7.61 -13.52 -5.65
C PRO A 21 -7.78 -13.82 -4.16
N SER A 22 -7.67 -12.82 -3.28
CA SER A 22 -7.76 -13.02 -1.83
C SER A 22 -9.20 -13.15 -1.33
N VAL A 23 -10.19 -12.57 -2.03
CA VAL A 23 -11.61 -12.68 -1.67
C VAL A 23 -12.36 -13.74 -2.47
N LEU A 24 -11.84 -14.17 -3.62
CA LEU A 24 -12.51 -15.06 -4.56
C LEU A 24 -13.03 -16.34 -3.91
N GLY A 25 -12.23 -16.99 -3.05
CA GLY A 25 -12.64 -18.22 -2.37
C GLY A 25 -13.86 -18.03 -1.47
N ARG A 26 -13.93 -16.91 -0.75
CA ARG A 26 -15.09 -16.57 0.11
C ARG A 26 -16.32 -16.22 -0.73
N THR A 27 -16.11 -15.50 -1.84
CA THR A 27 -17.19 -15.15 -2.77
C THR A 27 -17.80 -16.39 -3.42
N ILE A 28 -16.98 -17.35 -3.87
CA ILE A 28 -17.46 -18.62 -4.44
C ILE A 28 -18.24 -19.42 -3.40
N LEU A 29 -17.76 -19.51 -2.16
CA LEU A 29 -18.46 -20.20 -1.09
C LEU A 29 -19.85 -19.60 -0.82
N CYS A 30 -19.95 -18.27 -0.70
CA CYS A 30 -21.24 -17.58 -0.53
C CYS A 30 -22.16 -17.76 -1.75
N GLY A 31 -21.60 -17.75 -2.96
CA GLY A 31 -22.34 -18.01 -4.21
C GLY A 31 -22.91 -19.43 -4.25
N LEU A 32 -22.10 -20.44 -3.92
CA LEU A 32 -22.53 -21.84 -3.82
C LEU A 32 -23.63 -22.02 -2.78
N PHE A 33 -23.50 -21.39 -1.62
CA PHE A 33 -24.53 -21.40 -0.58
C PHE A 33 -25.87 -20.82 -1.10
N GLY A 34 -25.82 -19.72 -1.86
CA GLY A 34 -27.01 -19.17 -2.51
C GLY A 34 -27.64 -20.12 -3.53
N VAL A 35 -26.84 -20.84 -4.33
CA VAL A 35 -27.32 -21.87 -5.26
C VAL A 35 -27.99 -23.01 -4.52
N VAL A 36 -27.41 -23.50 -3.41
CA VAL A 36 -27.99 -24.56 -2.59
C VAL A 36 -29.36 -24.16 -2.04
N ILE A 37 -29.49 -22.94 -1.49
CA ILE A 37 -30.77 -22.42 -1.01
C ILE A 37 -31.79 -22.34 -2.16
N SER A 38 -31.37 -21.87 -3.33
CA SER A 38 -32.25 -21.77 -4.50
C SER A 38 -32.78 -23.14 -4.94
N VAL A 39 -31.93 -24.18 -4.95
CA VAL A 39 -32.34 -25.55 -5.26
C VAL A 39 -33.29 -26.11 -4.20
N LEU A 40 -33.02 -25.90 -2.92
CA LEU A 40 -33.91 -26.33 -1.82
C LEU A 40 -35.29 -25.70 -1.91
N PHE A 41 -35.37 -24.43 -2.33
CA PHE A 41 -36.64 -23.75 -2.57
C PHE A 41 -37.41 -24.38 -3.74
N TYR A 42 -36.75 -24.71 -4.85
CA TYR A 42 -37.36 -25.43 -5.98
C TYR A 42 -37.86 -26.83 -5.61
N LEU A 43 -37.21 -27.50 -4.64
CA LEU A 43 -37.61 -28.80 -4.11
C LEU A 43 -38.77 -28.72 -3.10
N GLY A 44 -39.37 -27.54 -2.91
CA GLY A 44 -40.55 -27.35 -2.08
C GLY A 44 -40.28 -27.31 -0.57
N GLN A 45 -39.01 -27.17 -0.15
CA GLN A 45 -38.67 -26.99 1.27
C GLN A 45 -39.01 -25.55 1.72
N PRO A 46 -39.66 -25.36 2.87
CA PRO A 46 -40.00 -24.03 3.37
C PRO A 46 -38.75 -23.31 3.91
N VAL A 47 -38.02 -22.64 3.02
CA VAL A 47 -36.88 -21.78 3.38
C VAL A 47 -37.37 -20.34 3.55
N ALA A 48 -38.04 -20.07 4.67
CA ALA A 48 -38.50 -18.72 5.01
C ALA A 48 -37.59 -18.12 6.10
N MET A 49 -36.89 -17.03 5.77
CA MET A 49 -36.18 -16.21 6.77
C MET A 49 -36.87 -14.85 6.89
N PRO A 50 -37.16 -14.35 8.11
CA PRO A 50 -37.74 -13.03 8.28
C PRO A 50 -36.77 -11.95 7.79
N THR A 51 -37.18 -11.15 6.79
CA THR A 51 -36.35 -10.09 6.21
C THR A 51 -35.88 -9.07 7.27
N LEU A 52 -36.74 -8.78 8.24
CA LEU A 52 -36.47 -7.88 9.35
C LEU A 52 -35.33 -8.37 10.27
N ALA A 53 -35.13 -9.68 10.39
CA ALA A 53 -34.05 -10.22 11.24
C ALA A 53 -32.65 -9.89 10.71
N SER A 54 -32.53 -9.65 9.39
CA SER A 54 -31.26 -9.31 8.73
C SER A 54 -30.95 -7.82 8.71
N LEU A 55 -31.94 -6.96 9.01
CA LEU A 55 -31.84 -5.51 8.82
C LEU A 55 -30.83 -4.87 9.77
N ILE A 56 -30.91 -5.18 11.07
CA ILE A 56 -29.99 -4.64 12.08
C ILE A 56 -28.54 -5.08 11.83
N PRO A 57 -28.23 -6.39 11.63
CA PRO A 57 -26.88 -6.83 11.33
C PRO A 57 -26.30 -6.17 10.07
N ASN A 58 -27.09 -6.00 9.02
CA ASN A 58 -26.62 -5.38 7.77
C ASN A 58 -26.26 -3.90 7.94
N ILE A 59 -27.07 -3.14 8.68
CA ILE A 59 -26.79 -1.73 8.97
C ILE A 59 -25.52 -1.59 9.81
N VAL A 60 -25.40 -2.38 10.88
CA VAL A 60 -24.22 -2.36 11.75
C VAL A 60 -22.96 -2.76 10.98
N LEU A 61 -23.04 -3.80 10.15
CA LEU A 61 -21.93 -4.22 9.29
C LEU A 61 -21.50 -3.11 8.33
N GLY A 62 -22.47 -2.45 7.67
CA GLY A 62 -22.21 -1.30 6.80
C GLY A 62 -21.49 -0.16 7.52
N LEU A 63 -21.96 0.21 8.70
CA LEU A 63 -21.36 1.28 9.51
C LEU A 63 -19.93 0.93 9.95
N LEU A 64 -19.71 -0.30 10.45
CA LEU A 64 -18.38 -0.78 10.85
C LEU A 64 -17.40 -0.81 9.68
N LEU A 65 -17.87 -1.19 8.49
CA LEU A 65 -17.05 -1.15 7.28
C LEU A 65 -16.60 0.27 6.96
N VAL A 66 -17.49 1.25 7.01
CA VAL A 66 -17.16 2.67 6.75
C VAL A 66 -16.10 3.18 7.72
N PHE A 67 -16.28 2.96 9.02
CA PHE A 67 -15.28 3.37 10.01
C PHE A 67 -13.93 2.69 9.78
N ARG A 68 -13.94 1.39 9.52
CA ARG A 68 -12.72 0.62 9.24
C ARG A 68 -12.00 1.13 7.99
N THR A 69 -12.73 1.42 6.91
CA THR A 69 -12.13 1.93 5.67
C THR A 69 -11.56 3.32 5.84
N ASN A 70 -12.23 4.19 6.60
CA ASN A 70 -11.74 5.54 6.88
C ASN A 70 -10.44 5.52 7.68
N THR A 71 -10.37 4.74 8.77
CA THR A 71 -9.13 4.61 9.56
C THR A 71 -8.00 3.99 8.74
N ALA A 72 -8.29 2.98 7.90
CA ALA A 72 -7.27 2.40 7.02
C ALA A 72 -6.76 3.42 5.99
N TYR A 73 -7.65 4.24 5.44
CA TYR A 73 -7.31 5.31 4.51
C TYR A 73 -6.44 6.39 5.15
N GLU A 74 -6.77 6.83 6.36
CA GLU A 74 -5.97 7.79 7.12
C GLU A 74 -4.55 7.27 7.37
N ARG A 75 -4.41 6.01 7.82
CA ARG A 75 -3.09 5.37 8.02
C ARG A 75 -2.27 5.29 6.75
N PHE A 76 -2.91 4.96 5.62
CA PHE A 76 -2.24 4.96 4.32
C PHE A 76 -1.72 6.36 3.96
N TRP A 77 -2.53 7.39 4.18
CA TRP A 77 -2.16 8.76 3.87
C TRP A 77 -1.09 9.32 4.82
N GLU A 78 -1.14 8.93 6.10
CA GLU A 78 -0.11 9.23 7.08
C GLU A 78 1.24 8.64 6.67
N GLY A 79 1.30 7.35 6.30
CA GLY A 79 2.52 6.72 5.80
C GLY A 79 3.10 7.46 4.57
N ARG A 80 2.25 7.86 3.63
CA ARG A 80 2.66 8.69 2.47
C ARG A 80 3.26 10.03 2.92
N LYS A 81 2.63 10.72 3.88
CA LYS A 81 3.13 12.00 4.41
C LYS A 81 4.49 11.81 5.07
N CYS A 82 4.66 10.80 5.92
CA CYS A 82 5.93 10.47 6.57
C CYS A 82 7.04 10.22 5.53
N TRP A 83 6.76 9.46 4.47
CA TRP A 83 7.71 9.23 3.39
C TRP A 83 8.08 10.52 2.64
N GLY A 84 7.11 11.40 2.40
CA GLY A 84 7.36 12.73 1.82
C GLY A 84 8.24 13.60 2.71
N THR A 85 7.98 13.62 4.01
CA THR A 85 8.80 14.32 5.01
C THR A 85 10.24 13.79 5.02
N LEU A 86 10.42 12.47 5.03
CA LEU A 86 11.74 11.83 4.97
C LEU A 86 12.56 12.34 3.76
N ILE A 87 11.97 12.28 2.56
CA ILE A 87 12.64 12.72 1.33
C ILE A 87 12.99 14.22 1.40
N ASN A 88 12.06 15.05 1.87
CA ASN A 88 12.28 16.50 1.97
C ASN A 88 13.40 16.82 2.97
N THR A 89 13.42 16.19 4.14
CA THR A 89 14.46 16.36 5.15
C THR A 89 15.83 15.95 4.61
N VAL A 90 15.93 14.79 3.94
CA VAL A 90 17.18 14.32 3.32
C VAL A 90 17.68 15.27 2.24
N ARG A 91 16.79 15.79 1.38
CA ARG A 91 17.17 16.78 0.35
C ARG A 91 17.63 18.11 0.96
N ASN A 92 16.96 18.58 2.01
CA ASN A 92 17.34 19.81 2.69
C ASN A 92 18.69 19.65 3.38
N LEU A 93 18.92 18.53 4.06
CA LEU A 93 20.20 18.21 4.68
C LEU A 93 21.32 18.10 3.64
N ALA A 94 21.08 17.41 2.53
CA ALA A 94 22.03 17.33 1.43
C ALA A 94 22.38 18.72 0.85
N ARG A 95 21.38 19.59 0.68
CA ARG A 95 21.60 20.97 0.23
C ARG A 95 22.41 21.78 1.24
N GLN A 96 22.08 21.70 2.53
CA GLN A 96 22.80 22.39 3.59
C GLN A 96 24.26 21.93 3.66
N LEU A 97 24.50 20.61 3.63
CA LEU A 97 25.85 20.05 3.59
C LEU A 97 26.61 20.53 2.34
N TRP A 98 25.94 20.57 1.18
CA TRP A 98 26.56 21.03 -0.07
C TRP A 98 26.97 22.51 -0.02
N LEU A 99 26.12 23.38 0.49
CA LEU A 99 26.34 24.84 0.46
C LEU A 99 27.12 25.37 1.67
N ALA A 100 26.82 24.88 2.88
CA ALA A 100 27.39 25.44 4.11
C ALA A 100 28.82 24.96 4.38
N ILE A 101 29.18 23.75 3.95
CA ILE A 101 30.52 23.19 4.15
C ILE A 101 31.36 23.48 2.92
N VAL A 102 32.15 24.56 2.98
CA VAL A 102 33.15 24.86 1.94
C VAL A 102 34.34 23.94 2.14
N VAL A 103 34.77 23.30 1.06
CA VAL A 103 35.85 22.32 1.09
C VAL A 103 36.94 22.74 0.12
N SER A 104 38.18 22.81 0.62
CA SER A 104 39.34 23.27 -0.15
C SER A 104 40.24 22.14 -0.62
N THR A 105 40.18 20.95 -0.01
CA THR A 105 41.02 19.80 -0.37
C THR A 105 40.26 18.74 -1.17
N PRO A 106 40.91 18.05 -2.14
CA PRO A 106 40.30 16.97 -2.89
C PRO A 106 39.76 15.82 -2.02
N GLU A 107 40.47 15.47 -0.95
CA GLU A 107 40.12 14.36 -0.05
C GLU A 107 38.83 14.67 0.73
N ALA A 108 38.71 15.88 1.25
CA ALA A 108 37.50 16.30 1.96
C ALA A 108 36.30 16.42 0.99
N ARG A 109 36.54 16.72 -0.29
CA ARG A 109 35.48 16.71 -1.32
C ARG A 109 34.98 15.29 -1.56
N ALA A 110 35.88 14.30 -1.61
CA ALA A 110 35.51 12.89 -1.70
C ALA A 110 34.69 12.43 -0.49
N GLN A 111 35.12 12.77 0.73
CA GLN A 111 34.36 12.46 1.97
C GLN A 111 32.96 13.08 1.95
N LYS A 112 32.84 14.34 1.51
CA LYS A 112 31.55 15.02 1.35
C LYS A 112 30.61 14.28 0.39
N ILE A 113 31.13 13.76 -0.72
CA ILE A 113 30.34 12.96 -1.67
C ILE A 113 29.90 11.64 -1.03
N VAL A 114 30.77 10.96 -0.27
CA VAL A 114 30.42 9.73 0.45
C VAL A 114 29.29 9.99 1.45
N ILE A 115 29.35 11.08 2.22
CA ILE A 115 28.28 11.47 3.15
C ILE A 115 26.95 11.69 2.43
N LEU A 116 26.97 12.40 1.30
CA LEU A 116 25.76 12.61 0.49
C LEU A 116 25.18 11.28 -0.04
N ARG A 117 26.03 10.33 -0.45
CA ARG A 117 25.60 8.99 -0.86
C ARG A 117 24.98 8.23 0.31
N MET A 118 25.53 8.32 1.51
CA MET A 118 24.96 7.69 2.71
C MET A 118 23.56 8.24 3.06
N LEU A 119 23.30 9.53 2.83
CA LEU A 119 21.96 10.10 3.01
C LEU A 119 20.94 9.46 2.05
N VAL A 120 21.33 9.19 0.80
CA VAL A 120 20.49 8.46 -0.16
C VAL A 120 20.37 6.99 0.23
N ALA A 121 21.47 6.37 0.67
CA ALA A 121 21.50 4.99 1.15
C ALA A 121 20.51 4.77 2.30
N PHE A 122 20.38 5.73 3.22
CA PHE A 122 19.39 5.68 4.30
C PHE A 122 17.94 5.59 3.79
N CYS A 123 17.58 6.39 2.77
CA CYS A 123 16.24 6.30 2.15
C CYS A 123 16.01 4.94 1.50
N VAL A 124 17.01 4.42 0.76
CA VAL A 124 16.92 3.12 0.09
C VAL A 124 16.84 1.98 1.12
N ALA A 125 17.66 2.02 2.16
CA ALA A 125 17.63 1.06 3.26
C ALA A 125 16.29 1.07 4.00
N THR A 126 15.71 2.25 4.26
CA THR A 126 14.38 2.38 4.87
C THR A 126 13.30 1.74 4.00
N LYS A 127 13.36 1.94 2.66
CA LYS A 127 12.45 1.28 1.71
C LYS A 127 12.55 -0.25 1.82
N LEU A 128 13.77 -0.79 1.78
CA LEU A 128 14.00 -2.24 1.85
C LEU A 128 13.53 -2.82 3.19
N HIS A 129 13.84 -2.13 4.29
CA HIS A 129 13.42 -2.52 5.63
C HIS A 129 11.89 -2.60 5.75
N LEU A 130 11.17 -1.57 5.28
CA LEU A 130 9.69 -1.55 5.32
C LEU A 130 9.05 -2.62 4.42
N ARG A 131 9.76 -3.09 3.39
CA ARG A 131 9.30 -4.16 2.50
C ARG A 131 9.76 -5.55 2.92
N GLN A 132 10.60 -5.64 3.96
CA GLN A 132 11.26 -6.88 4.36
C GLN A 132 12.05 -7.51 3.21
N GLU A 133 12.61 -6.68 2.33
CA GLU A 133 13.47 -7.08 1.22
C GLU A 133 14.94 -7.13 1.67
N ALA A 134 15.71 -8.06 1.11
CA ALA A 134 17.15 -8.13 1.35
C ALA A 134 17.89 -6.93 0.73
N ILE A 135 19.15 -6.74 1.12
CA ILE A 135 20.04 -5.73 0.53
C ILE A 135 20.11 -5.95 -0.97
N ASN A 136 19.78 -4.91 -1.74
CA ASN A 136 19.78 -4.93 -3.20
C ASN A 136 21.01 -4.21 -3.78
N GLU A 137 21.23 -4.36 -5.09
CA GLU A 137 22.34 -3.72 -5.82
C GLU A 137 22.29 -2.19 -5.73
N GLU A 138 21.09 -1.61 -5.63
CA GLU A 138 20.87 -0.16 -5.47
C GLU A 138 21.48 0.36 -4.16
N LEU A 139 21.30 -0.37 -3.05
CA LEU A 139 21.88 0.00 -1.77
C LEU A 139 23.39 -0.24 -1.76
N SER A 140 23.87 -1.37 -2.29
CA SER A 140 25.31 -1.67 -2.32
C SER A 140 26.10 -0.66 -3.14
N ALA A 141 25.53 -0.12 -4.22
CA ALA A 141 26.17 0.92 -5.05
C ALA A 141 26.35 2.28 -4.33
N LEU A 142 25.65 2.49 -3.22
CA LEU A 142 25.70 3.74 -2.45
C LEU A 142 26.60 3.65 -1.21
N LEU A 143 26.99 2.44 -0.80
CA LEU A 143 27.90 2.22 0.31
C LEU A 143 29.35 2.46 -0.13
N PRO A 144 30.23 2.92 0.79
CA PRO A 144 31.65 3.10 0.53
C PRO A 144 32.40 1.78 0.30
#